data_AF-A0A9E1J2E8-F1
#
_entry.id   AF-A0A9E1J2E8-F1
#
_cell.length_a   1.000
_cell.length_b   1.000
_cell.length_c   1.000
_cell.angle_alpha   90.00
_cell.angle_beta   90.00
_cell.angle_gamma   90.00
#
_symmetry.space_group_name_H-M   'P 1'
#
loop_
_entity.id
_entity.type
_entity.pdbx_description
1 polymer ?
#
loop_
_entity_poly.entity_id
_entity_poly.type
_entity_poly.pdbx_seq_one_letter_code
_entity_poly.pdbx_strand_id
1 'polypeptide(L)'
;MARSDDERQDGGKVGSNDRSLSSPRDEVERLNKALESARQQFVDTVMSVQEGFVVFDSERRLVLCNDTYRQFYVDAVGQEIADLIVPGAYQLDFLAAAFEAGMFPDVQGTTEEYVEQRRQRQKELRRAVEIRFSSGTWAQVNE
;
A
#
# COMPACT_ATOMS: atom_id res chain seq x y z
N MET A 1 60.81 -33.97 -55.69
CA MET A 1 60.40 -34.58 -54.40
C MET A 1 60.17 -33.41 -53.45
N ALA A 2 58.94 -33.02 -53.07
CA ALA A 2 57.86 -33.76 -52.38
C ALA A 2 58.22 -34.06 -50.91
N ARG A 3 57.35 -33.83 -49.89
CA ARG A 3 55.99 -33.21 -49.85
C ARG A 3 55.62 -32.91 -48.37
N SER A 4 54.78 -31.89 -48.14
CA SER A 4 53.66 -31.76 -47.19
C SER A 4 53.76 -32.20 -45.71
N ASP A 5 53.43 -31.36 -44.72
CA ASP A 5 52.09 -31.05 -44.10
C ASP A 5 51.62 -32.19 -43.15
N ASP A 6 50.90 -32.01 -42.01
CA ASP A 6 50.07 -30.91 -41.49
C ASP A 6 49.80 -31.00 -39.95
N GLU A 7 49.28 -29.92 -39.34
CA GLU A 7 48.47 -29.73 -38.08
C GLU A 7 48.47 -30.80 -36.91
N ARG A 8 48.47 -30.44 -35.60
CA ARG A 8 47.36 -29.75 -34.87
C ARG A 8 47.73 -29.14 -33.49
N GLN A 9 47.29 -27.90 -33.34
CA GLN A 9 46.84 -27.10 -32.18
C GLN A 9 46.49 -27.78 -30.82
N ASP A 10 47.15 -27.32 -29.75
CA ASP A 10 46.59 -26.63 -28.55
C ASP A 10 47.80 -26.05 -27.74
N GLY A 11 47.74 -25.12 -26.78
CA GLY A 11 46.69 -24.27 -26.18
C GLY A 11 47.36 -23.11 -25.40
N GLY A 12 46.71 -22.24 -24.63
CA GLY A 12 45.30 -22.03 -24.30
C GLY A 12 45.11 -20.61 -23.72
N LYS A 13 43.89 -20.05 -23.81
CA LYS A 13 43.59 -18.69 -23.32
C LYS A 13 43.58 -18.65 -21.79
N VAL A 14 44.54 -17.95 -21.16
CA VAL A 14 44.36 -17.51 -19.77
C VAL A 14 43.37 -16.35 -19.79
N GLY A 15 42.13 -16.61 -19.38
CA GLY A 15 41.06 -15.63 -19.41
C GLY A 15 41.37 -14.42 -18.51
N SER A 16 41.18 -13.22 -19.07
CA SER A 16 41.13 -11.99 -18.28
C SER A 16 40.04 -12.12 -17.22
N ASN A 17 40.46 -12.21 -15.96
CA ASN A 17 39.59 -12.40 -14.82
C ASN A 17 38.94 -11.04 -14.49
N ASP A 18 37.93 -10.63 -15.27
CA ASP A 18 37.11 -9.45 -15.01
C ASP A 18 36.20 -9.69 -13.80
N ARG A 19 36.84 -9.68 -12.62
CA ARG A 19 36.16 -9.39 -11.37
C ARG A 19 36.09 -7.89 -11.20
N SER A 20 35.22 -7.26 -11.97
CA SER A 20 34.63 -5.97 -11.66
C SER A 20 33.94 -6.06 -10.29
N LEU A 21 34.70 -5.76 -9.24
CA LEU A 21 34.17 -5.48 -7.92
C LEU A 21 33.31 -4.22 -8.05
N SER A 22 31.99 -4.35 -7.92
CA SER A 22 31.09 -3.19 -7.93
C SER A 22 31.54 -2.20 -6.87
N SER A 23 31.61 -0.92 -7.24
CA SER A 23 31.93 0.14 -6.29
C SER A 23 30.88 0.13 -5.17
N PRO A 24 31.24 0.49 -3.92
CA PRO A 24 30.25 0.72 -2.87
C PRO A 24 29.13 1.68 -3.30
N ARG A 25 29.41 2.59 -4.24
CA ARG A 25 28.41 3.47 -4.85
C ARG A 25 27.44 2.74 -5.78
N ASP A 26 27.94 1.82 -6.61
CA ASP A 26 27.12 1.02 -7.53
C ASP A 26 26.21 0.08 -6.74
N GLU A 27 26.71 -0.46 -5.63
CA GLU A 27 25.94 -1.34 -4.74
C GLU A 27 24.84 -0.57 -4.01
N VAL A 28 25.13 0.62 -3.46
CA VAL A 28 24.10 1.51 -2.89
C VAL A 28 23.04 1.89 -3.93
N GLU A 29 23.44 2.19 -5.17
CA GLU A 29 22.46 2.54 -6.22
C GLU A 29 21.62 1.34 -6.66
N ARG A 30 22.20 0.12 -6.71
CA ARG A 30 21.44 -1.12 -6.94
C ARG A 30 20.43 -1.39 -5.81
N LEU A 31 20.85 -1.25 -4.55
CA LEU A 31 19.99 -1.46 -3.39
C LEU A 31 18.85 -0.42 -3.35
N ASN A 32 19.13 0.85 -3.66
CA ASN A 32 18.10 1.89 -3.76
C ASN A 32 17.08 1.57 -4.87
N LYS A 33 17.53 1.20 -6.08
CA LYS A 33 16.63 0.83 -7.19
C LYS A 33 15.81 -0.43 -6.88
N ALA A 34 16.39 -1.40 -6.18
CA ALA A 34 15.67 -2.59 -5.72
C ALA A 34 14.60 -2.24 -4.68
N LEU A 35 14.92 -1.36 -3.72
CA LEU A 35 13.98 -0.85 -2.72
C LEU A 35 12.83 -0.04 -3.36
N GLU A 36 13.14 0.85 -4.30
CA GLU A 36 12.15 1.62 -5.07
C GLU A 36 11.24 0.69 -5.87
N SER A 37 11.80 -0.30 -6.57
CA SER A 37 11.02 -1.27 -7.35
C SER A 37 10.12 -2.14 -6.47
N ALA A 38 10.63 -2.64 -5.34
CA ALA A 38 9.85 -3.42 -4.38
C ALA A 38 8.74 -2.59 -3.73
N ARG A 39 9.02 -1.31 -3.41
CA ARG A 39 8.01 -0.37 -2.90
C ARG A 39 6.92 -0.10 -3.94
N GLN A 40 7.30 0.11 -5.20
CA GLN A 40 6.33 0.35 -6.28
C GLN A 40 5.46 -0.89 -6.52
N GLN A 41 6.06 -2.08 -6.62
CA GLN A 41 5.32 -3.35 -6.75
C GLN A 41 4.36 -3.58 -5.58
N PHE A 42 4.75 -3.27 -4.34
CA PHE A 42 3.86 -3.35 -3.18
C PHE A 42 2.67 -2.39 -3.32
N VAL A 43 2.92 -1.13 -3.68
CA VAL A 43 1.87 -0.13 -3.91
C VAL A 43 0.94 -0.60 -5.03
N ASP A 44 1.46 -0.94 -6.21
CA ASP A 44 0.66 -1.36 -7.37
C ASP A 44 -0.22 -2.59 -7.03
N THR A 45 0.35 -3.57 -6.33
CA THR A 45 -0.38 -4.76 -5.88
C THR A 45 -1.55 -4.36 -4.98
N VAL A 46 -1.27 -3.57 -3.92
CA VAL A 46 -2.29 -3.10 -2.95
C VAL A 46 -3.37 -2.24 -3.61
N MET A 47 -3.00 -1.35 -4.53
CA MET A 47 -3.96 -0.48 -5.23
C MET A 47 -4.83 -1.27 -6.20
N SER A 48 -4.38 -2.43 -6.70
CA SER A 48 -5.16 -3.31 -7.60
C SER A 48 -6.19 -4.19 -6.89
N VAL A 49 -6.19 -4.25 -5.55
CA VAL A 49 -7.12 -5.09 -4.78
C VAL A 49 -8.53 -4.49 -4.81
N GLN A 50 -9.54 -5.33 -5.07
CA GLN A 50 -10.96 -4.95 -5.14
C GLN A 50 -11.61 -4.71 -3.75
N GLU A 51 -10.82 -4.83 -2.68
CA GLU A 51 -11.19 -4.52 -1.31
C GLU A 51 -10.67 -3.12 -0.96
N GLY A 52 -11.40 -2.37 -0.12
CA GLY A 52 -10.94 -1.05 0.33
C GLY A 52 -9.74 -1.17 1.27
N PHE A 53 -8.58 -0.64 0.86
CA PHE A 53 -7.35 -0.68 1.64
C PHE A 53 -6.92 0.71 2.07
N VAL A 54 -6.47 0.84 3.33
CA VAL A 54 -5.94 2.08 3.91
C VAL A 54 -4.84 1.77 4.92
N VAL A 55 -3.80 2.60 4.94
CA VAL A 55 -2.71 2.55 5.91
C VAL A 55 -2.67 3.85 6.69
N PHE A 56 -2.49 3.73 8.01
CA PHE A 56 -2.26 4.86 8.89
C PHE A 56 -0.87 4.77 9.53
N ASP A 57 -0.32 5.91 9.92
CA ASP A 57 0.87 5.97 10.77
C ASP A 57 0.53 5.73 12.26
N SER A 58 1.54 5.82 13.13
CA SER A 58 1.39 5.69 14.57
C SER A 58 0.51 6.77 15.22
N GLU A 59 0.32 7.92 14.55
CA GLU A 59 -0.57 9.00 14.99
C GLU A 59 -1.98 8.87 14.40
N ARG A 60 -2.31 7.76 13.72
CA ARG A 60 -3.57 7.58 12.97
C ARG A 60 -3.78 8.61 11.86
N ARG A 61 -2.71 9.11 11.24
CA ARG A 61 -2.76 9.91 10.01
C ARG A 61 -2.70 9.01 8.80
N LEU A 62 -3.50 9.32 7.78
CA LEU A 62 -3.55 8.53 6.55
C LEU A 62 -2.20 8.60 5.82
N VAL A 63 -1.62 7.45 5.50
CA VAL A 63 -0.38 7.35 4.72
C VAL A 63 -0.70 7.08 3.25
N LEU A 64 -1.60 6.12 2.99
CA LEU A 64 -2.13 5.80 1.67
C LEU A 64 -3.50 5.13 1.80
N CYS A 65 -4.32 5.25 0.76
CA CYS A 65 -5.51 4.41 0.56
C CYS A 65 -5.67 4.11 -0.93
N ASN A 66 -6.36 3.03 -1.27
CA ASN A 66 -6.75 2.75 -2.66
C ASN A 66 -8.06 3.46 -3.04
N ASP A 67 -8.36 3.49 -4.35
CA ASP A 67 -9.57 4.16 -4.86
C ASP A 67 -10.84 3.45 -4.38
N THR A 68 -10.82 2.12 -4.23
CA THR A 68 -11.92 1.34 -3.64
C THR A 68 -12.30 1.85 -2.25
N TYR A 69 -11.32 2.14 -1.38
CA TYR A 69 -11.56 2.68 -0.05
C TYR A 69 -12.23 4.06 -0.10
N ARG A 70 -11.78 4.92 -1.02
CA ARG A 70 -12.38 6.25 -1.23
C ARG A 70 -13.80 6.16 -1.79
N GLN A 71 -14.03 5.24 -2.73
CA GLN A 71 -15.32 5.04 -3.39
C GLN A 71 -16.43 4.68 -2.40
N PHE A 72 -16.13 3.92 -1.33
CA PHE A 72 -17.10 3.66 -0.27
C PHE A 72 -17.67 4.93 0.39
N TYR A 73 -16.88 5.99 0.51
CA TYR A 73 -17.36 7.29 1.02
C TYR A 73 -18.13 8.06 -0.04
N VAL A 74 -17.65 8.06 -1.29
CA VAL A 74 -18.36 8.68 -2.43
C VAL A 74 -19.77 8.09 -2.58
N ASP A 75 -19.91 6.78 -2.55
CA ASP A 75 -21.18 6.07 -2.71
C ASP A 75 -22.13 6.29 -1.52
N ALA A 76 -21.59 6.43 -0.30
CA ALA A 76 -22.37 6.50 0.92
C ALA A 76 -22.80 7.93 1.30
N VAL A 77 -21.89 8.90 1.15
CA VAL A 77 -22.04 10.28 1.66
C VAL A 77 -21.51 11.36 0.72
N GLY A 78 -21.10 10.98 -0.49
CA GLY A 78 -20.72 11.91 -1.55
C GLY A 78 -19.25 12.32 -1.58
N GLN A 79 -18.88 13.03 -2.66
CA GLN A 79 -17.50 13.40 -2.95
C GLN A 79 -16.90 14.34 -1.89
N GLU A 80 -17.70 15.24 -1.29
CA GLU A 80 -17.23 16.23 -0.32
C GLU A 80 -16.56 15.60 0.91
N ILE A 81 -17.08 14.46 1.38
CA ILE A 81 -16.47 13.70 2.49
C ILE A 81 -15.26 12.90 1.99
N ALA A 82 -15.35 12.33 0.78
CA ALA A 82 -14.25 11.57 0.17
C ALA A 82 -13.01 12.45 -0.12
N ASP A 83 -13.18 13.75 -0.35
CA ASP A 83 -12.10 14.73 -0.54
C ASP A 83 -11.34 15.03 0.76
N LEU A 84 -11.89 14.72 1.94
CA LEU A 84 -11.18 14.81 3.22
C LEU A 84 -10.16 13.68 3.41
N ILE A 85 -10.24 12.62 2.60
CA ILE A 85 -9.43 11.39 2.75
C ILE A 85 -8.11 11.55 1.99
N VAL A 86 -7.24 12.42 2.51
CA VAL A 86 -5.93 12.75 1.89
C VAL A 86 -4.76 12.35 2.80
N PRO A 87 -3.56 12.09 2.24
CA PRO A 87 -2.38 11.80 3.06
C PRO A 87 -2.11 12.90 4.11
N GLY A 88 -1.86 12.48 5.34
CA GLY A 88 -1.70 13.35 6.51
C GLY A 88 -2.98 13.65 7.30
N ALA A 89 -4.17 13.43 6.71
CA ALA A 89 -5.46 13.61 7.39
C ALA A 89 -5.60 12.64 8.58
N TYR A 90 -6.10 13.14 9.71
CA TYR A 90 -6.30 12.33 10.90
C TYR A 90 -7.59 11.51 10.77
N GLN A 91 -7.52 10.21 11.07
CA GLN A 91 -8.59 9.26 10.77
C GLN A 91 -9.95 9.63 11.38
N LEU A 92 -9.95 10.19 12.59
CA LEU A 92 -11.19 10.50 13.30
C LEU A 92 -11.90 11.73 12.73
N ASP A 93 -11.19 12.63 12.04
CA ASP A 93 -11.78 13.87 11.50
C ASP A 93 -12.73 13.55 10.33
N PHE A 94 -12.27 12.75 9.35
CA PHE A 94 -13.12 12.33 8.24
C PHE A 94 -14.15 11.26 8.64
N LEU A 95 -13.88 10.43 9.67
CA LEU A 95 -14.89 9.52 10.21
C LEU A 95 -16.01 10.27 10.95
N ALA A 96 -15.70 11.35 11.66
CA ALA A 96 -16.69 12.23 12.28
C ALA A 96 -17.57 12.89 11.21
N ALA A 97 -16.96 13.51 10.19
CA ALA A 97 -17.69 14.11 9.08
C ALA A 97 -18.56 13.09 8.31
N ALA A 98 -18.06 11.88 8.09
CA ALA A 98 -18.83 10.79 7.47
C ALA A 98 -20.01 10.32 8.34
N PHE A 99 -19.84 10.27 9.67
CA PHE A 99 -20.91 9.95 10.60
C PHE A 99 -22.00 11.03 10.59
N GLU A 100 -21.63 12.31 10.63
CA GLU A 100 -22.57 13.44 10.54
C GLU A 100 -23.32 13.49 9.20
N ALA A 101 -22.66 13.11 8.10
CA ALA A 101 -23.29 12.92 6.80
C ALA A 101 -24.16 11.64 6.70
N GLY A 102 -24.23 10.83 7.76
CA GLY A 102 -25.12 9.66 7.85
C GLY A 102 -24.56 8.36 7.28
N MET A 103 -23.24 8.23 7.09
CA MET A 103 -22.60 7.04 6.48
C MET A 103 -22.92 5.72 7.20
N PHE A 104 -23.17 5.76 8.51
CA PHE A 104 -23.30 4.59 9.38
C PHE A 104 -24.72 4.45 9.96
N PRO A 105 -25.72 4.03 9.17
CA PRO A 105 -27.14 4.06 9.56
C PRO A 105 -27.51 3.16 10.75
N ASP A 106 -26.68 2.17 11.10
CA ASP A 106 -26.89 1.26 12.23
C ASP A 106 -26.21 1.75 13.54
N VAL A 107 -25.53 2.91 13.50
CA VAL A 107 -24.85 3.50 14.65
C VAL A 107 -25.70 4.65 15.21
N GLN A 108 -25.92 4.66 16.51
CA GLN A 108 -26.69 5.69 17.23
C GLN A 108 -25.78 6.47 18.18
N GLY A 109 -26.17 7.72 18.47
CA GLY A 109 -25.46 8.63 19.37
C GLY A 109 -25.09 9.95 18.70
N THR A 110 -24.29 10.77 19.39
CA THR A 110 -23.67 11.97 18.83
C THR A 110 -22.33 11.66 18.15
N THR A 111 -21.80 12.63 17.41
CA THR A 111 -20.46 12.54 16.79
C THR A 111 -19.37 12.24 17.81
N GLU A 112 -19.42 12.87 18.99
CA GLU A 112 -18.46 12.66 20.08
C GLU A 112 -18.54 11.23 20.63
N GLU A 113 -19.75 10.71 20.83
CA GLU A 113 -19.97 9.34 21.28
C GLU A 113 -19.44 8.32 20.27
N TYR A 114 -19.67 8.56 18.97
CA TYR A 114 -19.12 7.73 17.90
C TYR A 114 -17.58 7.76 17.86
N VAL A 115 -16.98 8.95 17.91
CA VAL A 115 -15.52 9.13 17.88
C VAL A 115 -14.85 8.45 19.07
N GLU A 116 -15.43 8.53 20.27
CA GLU A 116 -14.88 7.86 21.45
C GLU A 116 -15.05 6.33 21.37
N GLN A 117 -16.20 5.82 20.89
CA GLN A 117 -16.36 4.39 20.61
C GLN A 117 -15.31 3.87 19.63
N ARG A 118 -15.04 4.60 18.53
CA ARG A 118 -13.99 4.24 17.56
C ARG A 118 -12.59 4.23 18.19
N ARG A 119 -12.27 5.20 19.05
CA ARG A 119 -10.99 5.24 19.80
C ARG A 119 -10.81 4.05 20.74
N GLN A 120 -11.86 3.60 21.43
CA GLN A 120 -11.75 2.45 22.33
C GLN A 120 -11.58 1.16 21.52
N ARG A 121 -12.40 0.95 20.49
CA ARG A 121 -12.33 -0.24 19.64
C ARG A 121 -10.97 -0.41 18.94
N GLN A 122 -10.33 0.69 18.54
CA GLN A 122 -8.96 0.67 17.98
C GLN A 122 -7.89 0.09 18.92
N LYS A 123 -8.15 0.00 20.23
CA LYS A 123 -7.24 -0.62 21.20
C LYS A 123 -7.47 -2.14 21.33
N GLU A 124 -8.62 -2.64 20.87
CA GLU A 124 -9.05 -4.03 21.08
C GLU A 124 -8.63 -4.98 19.95
N LEU A 125 -8.32 -4.45 18.75
CA LEU A 125 -7.37 -4.99 17.74
C LEU A 125 -7.49 -6.48 17.33
N ARG A 126 -8.64 -7.13 17.52
CA ARG A 126 -8.72 -8.61 17.48
C ARG A 126 -9.90 -9.24 16.74
N ARG A 127 -10.79 -8.46 16.12
CA ARG A 127 -11.92 -9.00 15.34
C ARG A 127 -12.24 -8.16 14.12
N ALA A 128 -12.37 -8.85 12.99
CA ALA A 128 -13.15 -8.37 11.85
C ALA A 128 -14.54 -7.95 12.32
N VAL A 129 -15.07 -6.87 11.76
CA VAL A 129 -16.49 -6.51 11.92
C VAL A 129 -17.14 -6.41 10.56
N GLU A 130 -18.46 -6.47 10.52
CA GLU A 130 -19.25 -6.07 9.37
C GLU A 130 -19.82 -4.68 9.63
N ILE A 131 -19.68 -3.79 8.66
CA ILE A 131 -20.25 -2.44 8.67
C ILE A 131 -21.15 -2.31 7.44
N ARG A 132 -22.39 -1.88 7.65
CA ARG A 132 -23.27 -1.44 6.57
C ARG A 132 -23.12 0.07 6.39
N PHE A 133 -22.95 0.50 5.15
CA PHE A 133 -22.98 1.93 4.79
C PHE A 133 -24.39 2.37 4.38
N SER A 134 -24.64 3.67 4.40
CA SER A 134 -25.89 4.31 3.92
C SER A 134 -26.25 3.94 2.47
N SER A 135 -25.26 3.68 1.62
CA SER A 135 -25.43 3.18 0.25
C SER A 135 -26.05 1.77 0.15
N GLY A 136 -26.14 1.04 1.26
CA GLY A 136 -26.56 -0.36 1.31
C GLY A 136 -25.42 -1.36 1.12
N THR A 137 -24.22 -0.90 0.75
CA THR A 137 -23.02 -1.73 0.68
C THR A 137 -22.62 -2.22 2.08
N TRP A 138 -22.25 -3.49 2.18
CA TRP A 138 -21.64 -4.08 3.37
C TRP A 138 -20.14 -4.25 3.16
N ALA A 139 -19.35 -3.86 4.15
CA ALA A 139 -17.91 -4.06 4.18
C ALA A 139 -17.50 -4.86 5.41
N GLN A 140 -16.70 -5.90 5.22
CA GLN A 140 -15.96 -6.51 6.32
C GLN A 140 -14.70 -5.66 6.57
N VAL A 141 -14.58 -5.11 7.77
CA VAL A 141 -13.49 -4.22 8.15
C VAL A 141 -12.57 -4.94 9.13
N ASN A 142 -11.31 -5.08 8.73
CA ASN A 142 -10.20 -5.61 9.52
C ASN A 142 -9.32 -4.43 9.97
N GLU A 143 -9.07 -4.29 11.28
CA GLU A 143 -8.35 -3.17 11.93
C GLU A 143 -7.24 -3.67 12.86
#